data_AF-A0A1M6GBS9-F1
#
_entry.id   AF-A0A1M6GBS9-F1
#
_cell.length_a   1.000
_cell.length_b   1.000
_cell.length_c   1.000
_cell.angle_alpha   90.00
_cell.angle_beta   90.00
_cell.angle_gamma   90.00
#
_symmetry.space_group_name_H-M   'P 1'
#
loop_
_entity.id
_entity.type
_entity.pdbx_description
1 polymer ?
#
loop_
_entity_poly.entity_id
_entity_poly.type
_entity_poly.pdbx_seq_one_letter_code
_entity_poly.pdbx_strand_id
1 'polypeptide(L)'
;MNRKVINKLIGIAIISVALTINMPIDAFASTAVVQKVNTNLQNGAVSSNTVTSGIKLYYGTNISVSNVNELKNQIESCLTNQNTSVSLKYTGRDITDWKATINKCINDVLENPKNDYARYTMSSYNYSYNTIGDITIKFTYIETKEQSKVVDTKVKEIIKSIIKPGMTDEQKEKAINNYIVTHVAYDTSLAHHSAYAALVAPNKTVCQGYALLAYKMLKEAGFQVRIISGTANGNTHAWNLVKINGAWYHLDTTWNDPVPDVQGRIRYDYFNLEDAQISDSVRKHSWDKSKYVGYECVTPYTTNDLDILKSSRMNESKAPSLNNITITNNKGTSDKINVSGLNAGDTVKVFSDGSVTAKVLGQAVVTNGAKEVNVNISQLGANGGKVYLSVINKGKIESARIGKAFNAEAIK
;
A
#
# COMPACT_ATOMS: atom_id res chain seq x y z
N MET A 1 -50.58 -28.25 46.03
CA MET A 1 -49.14 -28.01 45.85
C MET A 1 -48.74 -28.60 44.50
N ASN A 2 -48.69 -27.79 43.42
CA ASN A 2 -48.38 -28.28 42.07
C ASN A 2 -47.45 -27.27 41.40
N ARG A 3 -46.15 -27.57 41.36
CA ARG A 3 -45.12 -26.72 40.74
C ARG A 3 -45.13 -26.93 39.24
N LYS A 4 -45.57 -25.93 38.48
CA LYS A 4 -45.35 -25.83 37.03
C LYS A 4 -43.84 -25.75 36.77
N VAL A 5 -43.31 -26.77 36.10
CA VAL A 5 -41.98 -26.74 35.48
C VAL A 5 -42.10 -25.87 34.24
N ILE A 6 -41.55 -24.66 34.29
CA ILE A 6 -41.40 -23.79 33.11
C ILE A 6 -40.09 -24.21 32.42
N ASN A 7 -40.20 -25.05 31.39
CA ASN A 7 -39.11 -25.26 30.44
C ASN A 7 -38.96 -24.00 29.59
N LYS A 8 -38.09 -23.07 30.02
CA LYS A 8 -37.68 -21.94 29.17
C LYS A 8 -36.71 -22.50 28.13
N LEU A 9 -37.18 -22.74 26.91
CA LEU A 9 -36.31 -22.93 25.75
C LEU A 9 -35.44 -21.68 25.62
N ILE A 10 -34.18 -21.76 26.04
CA ILE A 10 -33.18 -20.74 25.75
C ILE A 10 -32.78 -20.98 24.30
N GLY A 11 -33.44 -20.30 23.37
CA GLY A 11 -33.02 -20.26 21.98
C GLY A 11 -31.60 -19.69 21.92
N ILE A 12 -30.62 -20.52 21.56
CA ILE A 12 -29.24 -20.06 21.33
C ILE A 12 -29.26 -19.31 19.99
N ALA A 13 -29.35 -18.00 20.04
CA ALA A 13 -29.18 -17.15 18.86
C ALA A 13 -27.67 -16.97 18.62
N ILE A 14 -27.17 -17.46 17.49
CA ILE A 14 -25.85 -17.11 16.98
C ILE A 14 -26.00 -15.82 16.19
N ILE A 15 -25.37 -14.75 16.65
CA ILE A 15 -25.35 -13.47 15.95
C ILE A 15 -24.01 -13.37 15.22
N SER A 16 -24.05 -13.14 13.91
CA SER A 16 -22.87 -12.94 13.07
C SER A 16 -22.82 -11.50 12.58
N VAL A 17 -21.66 -10.86 12.76
CA VAL A 17 -21.37 -9.52 12.25
C VAL A 17 -20.17 -9.62 11.33
N ALA A 18 -20.35 -9.25 10.07
CA ALA A 18 -19.25 -9.06 9.13
C ALA A 18 -18.97 -7.57 9.01
N LEU A 19 -17.71 -7.18 9.23
CA LEU A 19 -17.25 -5.81 9.05
C LEU A 19 -16.06 -5.84 8.09
N THR A 20 -16.29 -5.35 6.88
CA THR A 20 -15.18 -4.82 6.09
C THR A 20 -14.69 -3.59 6.84
N ILE A 21 -13.44 -3.64 7.31
CA ILE A 21 -12.87 -2.50 7.99
C ILE A 21 -12.61 -1.52 6.88
N ASN A 22 -13.41 -0.47 6.78
CA ASN A 22 -12.89 0.74 6.20
C ASN A 22 -11.76 1.19 7.16
N MET A 23 -10.50 0.91 6.81
CA MET A 23 -9.47 1.98 6.88
C MET A 23 -10.00 3.19 6.07
N PRO A 24 -9.25 4.18 5.62
CA PRO A 24 -9.74 4.90 4.44
C PRO A 24 -9.78 3.91 3.24
N ILE A 25 -10.72 2.96 3.22
CA ILE A 25 -11.07 2.05 2.10
C ILE A 25 -12.21 2.66 1.29
N ASP A 26 -12.56 3.93 1.51
CA ASP A 26 -13.27 4.72 0.49
C ASP A 26 -12.48 4.85 -0.83
N ALA A 27 -11.30 4.22 -0.94
CA ALA A 27 -10.45 4.19 -2.13
C ALA A 27 -10.16 2.80 -2.74
N PHE A 28 -10.71 1.66 -2.28
CA PHE A 28 -10.35 0.35 -2.90
C PHE A 28 -11.49 -0.68 -3.00
N ALA A 29 -12.70 -0.23 -3.31
CA ALA A 29 -13.74 -1.10 -3.86
C ALA A 29 -14.16 -0.61 -5.26
N SER A 30 -13.38 -0.93 -6.30
CA SER A 30 -13.97 -1.00 -7.64
C SER A 30 -14.79 -2.29 -7.71
N THR A 31 -16.11 -2.15 -7.57
CA THR A 31 -17.16 -3.03 -8.12
C THR A 31 -16.73 -4.45 -8.49
N ALA A 32 -16.72 -5.37 -7.51
CA ALA A 32 -16.98 -6.77 -7.79
C ALA A 32 -18.49 -6.98 -7.59
N VAL A 33 -19.18 -7.21 -8.72
CA VAL A 33 -20.61 -7.53 -8.79
C VAL A 33 -20.91 -8.67 -7.81
N VAL A 34 -21.77 -8.39 -6.83
CA VAL A 34 -22.44 -9.42 -6.03
C VAL A 34 -23.36 -10.18 -6.96
N GLN A 35 -22.84 -11.25 -7.57
CA GLN A 35 -23.70 -12.20 -8.26
C GLN A 35 -24.42 -13.00 -7.17
N LYS A 36 -25.68 -12.64 -6.91
CA LYS A 36 -26.62 -13.43 -6.12
C LYS A 36 -26.73 -14.81 -6.77
N VAL A 37 -26.14 -15.83 -6.16
CA VAL A 37 -26.49 -17.22 -6.47
C VAL A 37 -27.76 -17.53 -5.69
N ASN A 38 -28.88 -17.51 -6.41
CA ASN A 38 -30.14 -18.13 -5.99
C ASN A 38 -29.93 -19.64 -5.89
N THR A 39 -30.02 -20.20 -4.69
CA THR A 39 -30.15 -21.66 -4.52
C THR A 39 -31.62 -22.03 -4.67
N ASN A 40 -32.05 -22.31 -5.90
CA ASN A 40 -33.22 -23.13 -6.13
C ASN A 40 -32.80 -24.61 -6.06
N LEU A 41 -33.29 -25.29 -5.02
CA LEU A 41 -33.29 -26.73 -4.90
C LEU A 41 -34.14 -27.33 -6.02
N GLN A 42 -33.54 -28.18 -6.85
CA GLN A 42 -34.28 -29.26 -7.51
C GLN A 42 -33.46 -30.56 -7.46
N ASN A 43 -34.20 -31.62 -7.12
CA ASN A 43 -33.76 -32.99 -6.91
C ASN A 43 -33.11 -33.60 -8.16
N GLY A 44 -32.03 -34.36 -7.95
CA GLY A 44 -31.47 -35.29 -8.91
C GLY A 44 -30.28 -36.06 -8.33
N ALA A 45 -30.50 -37.33 -7.98
CA ALA A 45 -29.47 -38.33 -7.65
C ALA A 45 -28.55 -38.57 -8.87
N VAL A 46 -27.31 -39.07 -8.89
CA VAL A 46 -26.51 -40.09 -8.16
C VAL A 46 -25.04 -39.74 -8.56
N SER A 47 -24.01 -39.80 -7.72
CA SER A 47 -23.18 -41.00 -7.53
C SER A 47 -22.00 -40.67 -6.61
N SER A 48 -21.72 -41.62 -5.73
CA SER A 48 -20.66 -41.62 -4.72
C SER A 48 -19.27 -41.69 -5.34
N ASN A 49 -18.43 -40.71 -5.04
CA ASN A 49 -16.98 -40.90 -5.02
C ASN A 49 -16.44 -40.37 -3.69
N THR A 50 -16.22 -41.33 -2.80
CA THR A 50 -15.61 -41.17 -1.49
C THR A 50 -14.16 -40.76 -1.68
N VAL A 51 -13.86 -39.47 -1.53
CA VAL A 51 -12.52 -39.02 -1.16
C VAL A 51 -12.63 -38.52 0.28
N THR A 52 -12.23 -39.39 1.20
CA THR A 52 -11.99 -39.09 2.61
C THR A 52 -10.84 -38.07 2.73
N SER A 53 -11.11 -36.81 2.39
CA SER A 53 -10.31 -35.70 2.87
C SER A 53 -10.73 -35.44 4.30
N GLY A 54 -9.91 -35.93 5.24
CA GLY A 54 -10.14 -35.75 6.67
C GLY A 54 -10.48 -34.29 6.97
N ILE A 55 -11.71 -34.05 7.41
CA ILE A 55 -12.09 -32.80 8.04
C ILE A 55 -11.22 -32.70 9.30
N LYS A 56 -10.12 -31.94 9.23
CA LYS A 56 -9.45 -31.44 10.42
C LYS A 56 -10.40 -30.44 11.06
N LEU A 57 -11.28 -30.95 11.92
CA LEU A 57 -11.92 -30.16 12.95
C LEU A 57 -10.78 -29.63 13.83
N TYR A 58 -10.36 -28.38 13.59
CA TYR A 58 -9.53 -27.66 14.53
C TYR A 58 -10.40 -27.41 15.77
N TYR A 59 -10.38 -28.33 16.72
CA TYR A 59 -10.75 -28.06 18.09
C TYR A 59 -9.71 -27.09 18.65
N GLY A 60 -9.88 -25.81 18.34
CA GLY A 60 -9.15 -24.74 19.02
C GLY A 60 -9.43 -24.86 20.51
N THR A 61 -8.39 -24.86 21.32
CA THR A 61 -8.49 -24.70 22.77
C THR A 61 -9.45 -23.54 23.07
N ASN A 62 -10.59 -23.84 23.68
CA ASN A 62 -11.55 -22.81 24.09
C ASN A 62 -10.93 -22.00 25.22
N ILE A 63 -10.24 -20.92 24.88
CA ILE A 63 -9.63 -20.00 25.84
C ILE A 63 -10.78 -19.33 26.59
N SER A 64 -10.84 -19.52 27.90
CA SER A 64 -11.83 -18.86 28.74
C SER A 64 -11.31 -17.50 29.20
N VAL A 65 -12.14 -16.48 29.08
CA VAL A 65 -11.89 -15.10 29.53
C VAL A 65 -13.03 -14.66 30.45
N SER A 66 -12.74 -13.85 31.45
CA SER A 66 -13.68 -13.51 32.54
C SER A 66 -14.09 -12.05 32.58
N ASN A 67 -13.40 -11.20 31.82
CA ASN A 67 -13.64 -9.76 31.77
C ASN A 67 -13.23 -9.17 30.41
N VAL A 68 -13.67 -7.93 30.13
CA VAL A 68 -13.41 -7.24 28.86
C VAL A 68 -11.92 -7.04 28.58
N ASN A 69 -11.08 -6.85 29.60
CA ASN A 69 -9.64 -6.69 29.41
C ASN A 69 -8.99 -8.00 28.92
N GLU A 70 -9.37 -9.15 29.48
CA GLU A 70 -8.90 -10.45 29.01
C GLU A 70 -9.36 -10.73 27.57
N LEU A 71 -10.62 -10.40 27.23
CA LEU A 71 -11.12 -10.46 25.86
C LEU A 71 -10.24 -9.63 24.91
N LYS A 72 -9.97 -8.37 25.27
CA LYS A 72 -9.10 -7.46 24.50
C LYS A 72 -7.69 -8.01 24.33
N ASN A 73 -7.10 -8.58 25.39
CA ASN A 73 -5.76 -9.16 25.34
C ASN A 73 -5.68 -10.39 24.42
N GLN A 74 -6.74 -11.21 24.36
CA GLN A 74 -6.79 -12.35 23.44
C GLN A 74 -6.96 -11.91 21.98
N ILE A 75 -7.75 -10.86 21.73
CA ILE A 75 -7.87 -10.23 20.40
C ILE A 75 -6.52 -9.68 19.95
N GLU A 76 -5.84 -8.94 20.83
CA GLU A 76 -4.51 -8.40 20.58
C GLU A 76 -3.50 -9.50 20.28
N SER A 77 -3.44 -10.54 21.11
CA SER A 77 -2.57 -11.70 20.88
C SER A 77 -2.84 -12.37 19.55
N CYS A 78 -4.11 -12.51 19.14
CA CYS A 78 -4.47 -13.06 17.84
C CYS A 78 -3.91 -12.20 16.69
N LEU A 79 -4.12 -10.88 16.75
CA LEU A 79 -3.66 -9.92 15.74
C LEU A 79 -2.14 -9.81 15.67
N THR A 80 -1.45 -9.70 16.82
CA THR A 80 0.02 -9.58 16.85
C THR A 80 0.72 -10.85 16.39
N ASN A 81 0.08 -12.01 16.57
CA ASN A 81 0.55 -13.28 16.03
C ASN A 81 0.04 -13.58 14.62
N GLN A 82 -0.75 -12.65 14.03
CA GLN A 82 -1.36 -12.75 12.71
C GLN A 82 -2.14 -14.06 12.52
N ASN A 83 -2.78 -14.53 13.59
CA ASN A 83 -3.66 -15.68 13.53
C ASN A 83 -4.97 -15.26 12.82
N THR A 84 -5.55 -16.15 12.03
CA THR A 84 -6.75 -15.86 11.24
C THR A 84 -8.05 -16.02 12.01
N SER A 85 -8.00 -16.60 13.21
CA SER A 85 -9.17 -16.80 14.05
C SER A 85 -8.79 -16.89 15.53
N VAL A 86 -9.70 -16.47 16.39
CA VAL A 86 -9.68 -16.75 17.84
C VAL A 86 -11.08 -17.13 18.28
N SER A 87 -11.21 -18.21 19.04
CA SER A 87 -12.47 -18.67 19.63
C SER A 87 -12.34 -18.68 21.14
N LEU A 88 -13.26 -18.00 21.82
CA LEU A 88 -13.19 -17.68 23.24
C LEU A 88 -14.49 -18.07 23.94
N LYS A 89 -14.38 -18.42 25.22
CA LYS A 89 -15.51 -18.52 26.15
C LYS A 89 -15.47 -17.36 27.13
N TYR A 90 -16.39 -16.42 26.98
CA TYR A 90 -16.58 -15.33 27.93
C TYR A 90 -17.46 -15.78 29.11
N THR A 91 -16.91 -15.69 30.31
CA THR A 91 -17.54 -16.15 31.56
C THR A 91 -17.97 -15.00 32.47
N GLY A 92 -17.57 -13.77 32.12
CA GLY A 92 -18.01 -12.55 32.80
C GLY A 92 -19.49 -12.27 32.58
N ARG A 93 -20.06 -11.46 33.46
CA ARG A 93 -21.48 -11.02 33.41
C ARG A 93 -21.64 -9.52 33.19
N ASP A 94 -20.54 -8.85 32.86
CA ASP A 94 -20.38 -7.41 32.68
C ASP A 94 -20.70 -6.92 31.26
N ILE A 95 -20.79 -7.82 30.27
CA ILE A 95 -21.17 -7.45 28.90
C ILE A 95 -22.69 -7.41 28.77
N THR A 96 -23.23 -6.21 28.60
CA THR A 96 -24.66 -5.97 28.30
C THR A 96 -24.92 -5.75 26.81
N ASP A 97 -23.95 -5.18 26.10
CA ASP A 97 -23.97 -5.00 24.64
C ASP A 97 -22.73 -5.66 24.02
N TRP A 98 -22.92 -6.88 23.53
CA TRP A 98 -21.86 -7.69 22.91
C TRP A 98 -21.28 -7.04 21.66
N LYS A 99 -22.12 -6.46 20.80
CA LYS A 99 -21.69 -5.87 19.54
C LYS A 99 -20.82 -4.64 19.81
N ALA A 100 -21.28 -3.74 20.66
CA ALA A 100 -20.52 -2.54 21.02
C ALA A 100 -19.21 -2.90 21.73
N THR A 101 -19.25 -3.86 22.65
CA THR A 101 -18.06 -4.28 23.42
C THR A 101 -17.00 -4.92 22.53
N ILE A 102 -17.37 -5.87 21.67
CA ILE A 102 -16.41 -6.53 20.77
C ILE A 102 -15.82 -5.52 19.78
N ASN A 103 -16.66 -4.65 19.19
CA ASN A 103 -16.19 -3.59 18.30
C ASN A 103 -15.21 -2.65 19.01
N LYS A 104 -15.51 -2.25 20.24
CA LYS A 104 -14.62 -1.40 21.03
C LYS A 104 -13.28 -2.10 21.30
N CYS A 105 -13.30 -3.37 21.72
CA CYS A 105 -12.07 -4.12 21.97
C CYS A 105 -11.19 -4.20 20.71
N ILE A 106 -11.78 -4.53 19.55
CA ILE A 106 -11.05 -4.59 18.29
C ILE A 106 -10.49 -3.21 17.94
N ASN A 107 -11.30 -2.14 18.00
CA ASN A 107 -10.85 -0.78 17.68
C ASN A 107 -9.72 -0.31 18.61
N ASP A 108 -9.86 -0.49 19.93
CA ASP A 108 -8.82 -0.13 20.91
C ASP A 108 -7.49 -0.85 20.62
N VAL A 109 -7.54 -2.12 20.19
CA VAL A 109 -6.34 -2.88 19.81
C VAL A 109 -5.73 -2.33 18.54
N LEU A 110 -6.54 -2.06 17.51
CA LEU A 110 -6.06 -1.57 16.22
C LEU A 110 -5.54 -0.14 16.27
N GLU A 111 -6.09 0.70 17.15
CA GLU A 111 -5.63 2.07 17.33
C GLU A 111 -4.36 2.17 18.19
N ASN A 112 -3.98 1.09 18.89
CA ASN A 112 -2.75 1.06 19.67
C ASN A 112 -1.52 1.12 18.74
N PRO A 113 -0.62 2.10 18.90
CA PRO A 113 0.59 2.26 18.08
C PRO A 113 1.45 1.01 17.93
N LYS A 114 1.49 0.12 18.94
CA LYS A 114 2.28 -1.11 18.88
C LYS A 114 1.76 -2.12 17.86
N ASN A 115 0.50 -1.95 17.42
CA ASN A 115 -0.20 -2.84 16.50
C ASN A 115 -0.30 -2.24 15.08
N ASP A 116 0.44 -1.18 14.76
CA ASP A 116 0.39 -0.52 13.44
C ASP A 116 0.53 -1.53 12.29
N TYR A 117 1.49 -2.46 12.34
CA TYR A 117 1.64 -3.45 11.27
C TYR A 117 0.40 -4.35 11.10
N ALA A 118 -0.18 -4.81 12.21
CA ALA A 118 -1.40 -5.64 12.18
C ALA A 118 -2.60 -4.82 11.66
N ARG A 119 -2.73 -3.56 12.10
CA ARG A 119 -3.76 -2.63 11.64
C ARG A 119 -3.72 -2.43 10.13
N TYR A 120 -2.54 -2.25 9.56
CA TYR A 120 -2.37 -1.97 8.13
C TYR A 120 -2.22 -3.23 7.27
N THR A 121 -2.16 -4.43 7.84
CA THR A 121 -2.20 -5.69 7.07
C THR A 121 -3.52 -6.42 7.13
N MET A 122 -4.31 -6.23 8.19
CA MET A 122 -5.65 -6.81 8.29
C MET A 122 -6.63 -6.04 7.38
N SER A 123 -7.20 -6.75 6.41
CA SER A 123 -8.15 -6.19 5.44
C SER A 123 -9.60 -6.22 5.91
N SER A 124 -9.97 -7.23 6.69
CA SER A 124 -11.31 -7.36 7.24
C SER A 124 -11.37 -8.24 8.48
N TYR A 125 -12.45 -8.12 9.24
CA TYR A 125 -12.79 -9.07 10.28
C TYR A 125 -14.29 -9.40 10.28
N ASN A 126 -14.62 -10.56 10.79
CA ASN A 126 -15.99 -10.90 11.15
C ASN A 126 -15.98 -11.58 12.50
N TYR A 127 -17.08 -11.48 13.23
CA TYR A 127 -17.22 -12.19 14.48
C TYR A 127 -18.63 -12.72 14.66
N SER A 128 -18.72 -13.80 15.42
CA SER A 128 -19.97 -14.31 15.93
C SER A 128 -19.92 -14.42 17.44
N TYR A 129 -21.09 -14.26 18.07
CA TYR A 129 -21.25 -14.50 19.49
C TYR A 129 -22.63 -15.07 19.80
N ASN A 130 -22.77 -15.66 20.99
CA ASN A 130 -24.07 -16.10 21.52
C ASN A 130 -24.28 -15.61 22.97
N THR A 131 -25.50 -15.76 23.45
CA THR A 131 -25.91 -15.28 24.79
C THR A 131 -25.30 -16.07 25.95
N ILE A 132 -24.63 -17.19 25.68
CA ILE A 132 -23.91 -17.97 26.69
C ILE A 132 -22.40 -17.67 26.68
N GLY A 133 -21.96 -16.66 25.91
CA GLY A 133 -20.60 -16.14 25.93
C GLY A 133 -19.61 -16.83 25.01
N ASP A 134 -20.04 -17.68 24.07
CA ASP A 134 -19.14 -18.16 23.02
C ASP A 134 -18.89 -17.04 22.03
N ILE A 135 -17.63 -16.74 21.74
CA ILE A 135 -17.21 -15.70 20.79
C ILE A 135 -16.26 -16.35 19.79
N THR A 136 -16.42 -16.05 18.51
CA THR A 136 -15.42 -16.37 17.47
C THR A 136 -15.16 -15.12 16.65
N ILE A 137 -13.89 -14.76 16.49
CA ILE A 137 -13.46 -13.63 15.67
C ILE A 137 -12.52 -14.17 14.61
N LYS A 138 -12.77 -13.82 13.36
CA LYS A 138 -11.98 -14.20 12.19
C LYS A 138 -11.40 -12.96 11.52
N PHE A 139 -10.12 -13.02 11.20
CA PHE A 139 -9.36 -11.95 10.56
C PHE A 139 -8.92 -12.39 9.17
N THR A 140 -8.96 -11.46 8.22
CA THR A 140 -8.37 -11.61 6.88
C THR A 140 -7.25 -10.60 6.74
N TYR A 141 -6.13 -11.03 6.14
CA TYR A 141 -4.94 -10.19 5.95
C TYR A 141 -4.57 -10.11 4.47
N ILE A 142 -4.04 -8.97 4.04
CA ILE A 142 -3.45 -8.78 2.69
C ILE A 142 -2.07 -9.46 2.56
N GLU A 143 -1.46 -9.79 3.70
CA GLU A 143 -0.19 -10.50 3.81
C GLU A 143 -0.39 -11.64 4.80
N THR A 144 -0.05 -12.88 4.40
CA THR A 144 -0.18 -14.03 5.30
C THR A 144 0.92 -14.04 6.37
N LYS A 145 0.74 -14.86 7.41
CA LYS A 145 1.76 -15.06 8.45
C LYS A 145 3.06 -15.61 7.88
N GLU A 146 2.98 -16.53 6.93
CA GLU A 146 4.13 -17.12 6.24
C GLU A 146 4.84 -16.07 5.38
N GLN A 147 4.09 -15.26 4.64
CA GLN A 147 4.64 -14.14 3.87
C GLN A 147 5.34 -13.12 4.77
N SER A 148 4.72 -12.77 5.91
CA SER A 148 5.28 -11.83 6.87
C SER A 148 6.61 -12.32 7.44
N LYS A 149 6.74 -13.63 7.72
CA LYS A 149 8.01 -14.24 8.14
C LYS A 149 9.10 -14.17 7.06
N VAL A 150 8.72 -14.34 5.79
CA VAL A 150 9.66 -14.16 4.67
C VAL A 150 10.11 -12.71 4.58
N VAL A 151 9.19 -11.75 4.71
CA VAL A 151 9.52 -10.32 4.76
C VAL A 151 10.47 -10.02 5.92
N ASP A 152 10.18 -10.51 7.13
CA ASP A 152 11.04 -10.31 8.31
C ASP A 152 12.45 -10.84 8.10
N THR A 153 12.58 -12.01 7.47
CA THR A 153 13.88 -12.63 7.18
C THR A 153 14.67 -11.79 6.17
N LYS A 154 14.04 -11.39 5.06
CA LYS A 154 14.70 -10.56 4.05
C LYS A 154 15.05 -9.17 4.59
N VAL A 155 14.17 -8.54 5.36
CA VAL A 155 14.42 -7.24 5.98
C VAL A 155 15.67 -7.31 6.85
N LYS A 156 15.82 -8.33 7.69
CA LYS A 156 17.03 -8.55 8.51
C LYS A 156 18.30 -8.64 7.66
N GLU A 157 18.27 -9.43 6.59
CA GLU A 157 19.41 -9.59 5.68
C GLU A 157 19.78 -8.26 5.00
N ILE A 158 18.78 -7.53 4.51
CA ILE A 158 18.97 -6.25 3.84
C ILE A 158 19.52 -5.21 4.80
N ILE A 159 18.92 -5.03 5.99
CA ILE A 159 19.39 -4.09 7.00
C ILE A 159 20.84 -4.38 7.37
N LYS A 160 21.21 -5.65 7.58
CA LYS A 160 22.61 -6.04 7.81
C LYS A 160 23.54 -5.67 6.66
N SER A 161 23.05 -5.71 5.42
CA SER A 161 23.83 -5.37 4.22
C SER A 161 24.01 -3.86 4.02
N ILE A 162 22.99 -3.05 4.28
CA ILE A 162 22.98 -1.61 3.96
C ILE A 162 23.41 -0.73 5.12
N ILE A 163 23.24 -1.21 6.37
CA ILE A 163 23.62 -0.48 7.58
C ILE A 163 24.99 -0.92 8.06
N LYS A 164 25.88 0.06 8.30
CA LYS A 164 27.26 -0.17 8.76
C LYS A 164 27.49 0.42 10.16
N PRO A 165 28.40 -0.16 10.95
CA PRO A 165 28.80 0.44 12.22
C PRO A 165 29.23 1.90 12.03
N GLY A 166 28.81 2.77 12.95
CA GLY A 166 29.13 4.20 12.89
C GLY A 166 28.21 5.05 12.02
N MET A 167 27.23 4.46 11.30
CA MET A 167 26.21 5.25 10.61
C MET A 167 25.34 6.04 11.60
N THR A 168 25.10 7.31 11.29
CA THR A 168 24.11 8.13 12.01
C THR A 168 22.69 7.67 11.69
N ASP A 169 21.71 8.09 12.48
CA ASP A 169 20.31 7.74 12.26
C ASP A 169 19.81 8.24 10.89
N GLU A 170 20.23 9.43 10.47
CA GLU A 170 19.95 9.99 9.15
C GLU A 170 20.55 9.15 8.01
N GLN A 171 21.78 8.67 8.19
CA GLN A 171 22.45 7.81 7.20
C GLN A 171 21.75 6.46 7.07
N LYS A 172 21.29 5.89 8.20
CA LYS A 172 20.55 4.62 8.19
C LYS A 172 19.19 4.77 7.50
N GLU A 173 18.43 5.79 7.87
CA GLU A 173 17.13 6.07 7.27
C GLU A 173 17.26 6.33 5.76
N LYS A 174 18.26 7.13 5.36
CA LYS A 174 18.57 7.38 3.95
C LYS A 174 18.90 6.08 3.21
N ALA A 175 19.72 5.20 3.77
CA ALA A 175 20.04 3.92 3.16
C ALA A 175 18.78 3.06 2.96
N ILE A 176 17.86 3.06 3.93
CA ILE A 176 16.57 2.35 3.86
C ILE A 176 15.67 2.95 2.79
N ASN A 177 15.46 4.27 2.78
CA ASN A 177 14.68 4.97 1.74
C ASN A 177 15.24 4.63 0.35
N ASN A 178 16.55 4.72 0.19
CA ASN A 178 17.20 4.46 -1.09
C ASN A 178 17.02 3.02 -1.54
N TYR A 179 17.15 2.06 -0.62
CA TYR A 179 16.91 0.66 -0.93
C TYR A 179 15.48 0.47 -1.44
N ILE A 180 14.48 0.97 -0.70
CA ILE A 180 13.07 0.81 -1.07
C ILE A 180 12.80 1.43 -2.45
N VAL A 181 13.17 2.69 -2.65
CA VAL A 181 12.92 3.44 -3.90
C VAL A 181 13.63 2.81 -5.11
N THR A 182 14.75 2.11 -4.92
CA THR A 182 15.47 1.49 -6.04
C THR A 182 15.10 0.04 -6.33
N HIS A 183 14.37 -0.63 -5.42
CA HIS A 183 14.05 -2.06 -5.52
C HIS A 183 12.55 -2.35 -5.57
N VAL A 184 11.71 -1.34 -5.33
CA VAL A 184 10.26 -1.42 -5.41
C VAL A 184 9.80 -0.46 -6.50
N ALA A 185 8.84 -0.89 -7.32
CA ALA A 185 8.19 -0.05 -8.32
C ALA A 185 6.73 0.21 -7.94
N TYR A 186 6.20 1.39 -8.28
CA TYR A 186 4.82 1.71 -7.95
C TYR A 186 3.84 0.89 -8.77
N ASP A 187 2.91 0.21 -8.10
CA ASP A 187 1.88 -0.56 -8.78
C ASP A 187 0.73 0.34 -9.27
N THR A 188 0.84 0.83 -10.50
CA THR A 188 -0.21 1.64 -11.14
C THR A 188 -1.49 0.87 -11.44
N SER A 189 -1.50 -0.47 -11.35
CA SER A 189 -2.72 -1.27 -11.46
C SER A 189 -3.51 -1.34 -10.15
N LEU A 190 -2.87 -0.91 -9.04
CA LEU A 190 -3.45 -0.90 -7.70
C LEU A 190 -3.84 -2.29 -7.18
N ALA A 191 -3.14 -3.34 -7.59
CA ALA A 191 -3.43 -4.72 -7.20
C ALA A 191 -2.64 -5.19 -5.97
N HIS A 192 -1.46 -4.60 -5.72
CA HIS A 192 -0.51 -5.09 -4.73
C HIS A 192 -0.35 -4.12 -3.56
N HIS A 193 -0.60 -4.57 -2.33
CA HIS A 193 -0.68 -3.71 -1.14
C HIS A 193 0.24 -4.12 0.01
N SER A 194 0.98 -5.23 -0.10
CA SER A 194 1.75 -5.82 1.00
C SER A 194 3.26 -5.54 0.91
N ALA A 195 3.96 -5.63 2.04
CA ALA A 195 5.42 -5.59 2.06
C ALA A 195 6.02 -6.81 1.35
N TYR A 196 5.34 -7.96 1.38
CA TYR A 196 5.71 -9.13 0.59
C TYR A 196 5.69 -8.84 -0.90
N ALA A 197 4.65 -8.15 -1.41
CA ALA A 197 4.59 -7.78 -2.81
C ALA A 197 5.72 -6.80 -3.20
N ALA A 198 6.03 -5.87 -2.29
CA ALA A 198 7.12 -4.92 -2.44
C ALA A 198 8.50 -5.61 -2.49
N LEU A 199 8.75 -6.58 -1.61
CA LEU A 199 10.09 -7.11 -1.35
C LEU A 199 10.39 -8.46 -2.02
N VAL A 200 9.37 -9.27 -2.27
CA VAL A 200 9.53 -10.66 -2.70
C VAL A 200 9.06 -10.85 -4.13
N ALA A 201 7.78 -10.61 -4.41
CA ALA A 201 7.22 -10.75 -5.74
C ALA A 201 5.86 -10.03 -5.79
N PRO A 202 5.63 -9.14 -6.77
CA PRO A 202 6.42 -8.91 -7.99
C PRO A 202 7.46 -7.78 -7.90
N ASN A 203 7.85 -7.36 -6.69
CA ASN A 203 8.61 -6.11 -6.46
C ASN A 203 7.84 -4.85 -6.86
N LYS A 204 6.51 -4.90 -6.71
CA LYS A 204 5.62 -3.76 -6.97
C LYS A 204 4.52 -3.69 -5.94
N THR A 205 4.18 -2.48 -5.52
CA THR A 205 3.06 -2.25 -4.59
C THR A 205 2.57 -0.80 -4.64
N VAL A 206 1.41 -0.52 -4.05
CA VAL A 206 0.91 0.83 -3.80
C VAL A 206 1.44 1.39 -2.47
N CYS A 207 1.03 2.62 -2.13
CA CYS A 207 1.46 3.34 -0.93
C CYS A 207 1.46 2.51 0.36
N GLN A 208 0.44 1.67 0.56
CA GLN A 208 0.33 0.80 1.72
C GLN A 208 1.51 -0.19 1.85
N GLY A 209 1.93 -0.84 0.76
CA GLY A 209 3.04 -1.79 0.82
C GLY A 209 4.39 -1.12 0.98
N TYR A 210 4.57 0.08 0.40
CA TYR A 210 5.74 0.92 0.68
C TYR A 210 5.82 1.27 2.17
N ALA A 211 4.73 1.76 2.75
CA ALA A 211 4.68 2.17 4.17
C ALA A 211 4.89 0.98 5.12
N LEU A 212 4.35 -0.21 4.77
CA LEU A 212 4.57 -1.46 5.51
C LEU A 212 6.03 -1.93 5.45
N LEU A 213 6.65 -1.88 4.27
CA LEU A 213 8.06 -2.25 4.10
C LEU A 213 8.98 -1.28 4.83
N ALA A 214 8.78 0.02 4.65
CA ALA A 214 9.52 1.07 5.36
C ALA A 214 9.39 0.90 6.89
N TYR A 215 8.18 0.64 7.40
CA TYR A 215 7.96 0.35 8.81
C TYR A 215 8.83 -0.82 9.30
N LYS A 216 8.82 -1.97 8.61
CA LYS A 216 9.63 -3.13 9.04
C LYS A 216 11.13 -2.85 8.97
N MET A 217 11.60 -2.23 7.89
CA MET A 217 13.02 -1.90 7.71
C MET A 217 13.52 -0.91 8.77
N LEU A 218 12.75 0.14 9.05
CA LEU A 218 13.09 1.12 10.09
C LEU A 218 13.03 0.51 11.49
N LYS A 219 12.00 -0.29 11.81
CA LYS A 219 11.93 -1.02 13.09
C LYS A 219 13.16 -1.92 13.29
N GLU A 220 13.54 -2.69 12.27
CA GLU A 220 14.71 -3.58 12.33
C GLU A 220 16.02 -2.80 12.50
N ALA A 221 16.11 -1.60 11.92
CA ALA A 221 17.25 -0.69 12.12
C ALA A 221 17.24 0.07 13.47
N GLY A 222 16.26 -0.20 14.34
CA GLY A 222 16.21 0.35 15.70
C GLY A 222 15.38 1.62 15.86
N PHE A 223 14.69 2.08 14.81
CA PHE A 223 13.89 3.29 14.88
C PHE A 223 12.56 3.10 15.61
N GLN A 224 12.10 4.17 16.25
CA GLN A 224 10.68 4.32 16.55
C GLN A 224 9.99 4.84 15.29
N VAL A 225 8.98 4.11 14.83
CA VAL A 225 8.26 4.41 13.60
C VAL A 225 6.78 4.14 13.79
N ARG A 226 5.95 4.96 13.12
CA ARG A 226 4.51 4.76 12.98
C ARG A 226 4.15 4.59 11.52
N ILE A 227 3.06 3.88 11.26
CA ILE A 227 2.35 3.97 9.98
C ILE A 227 1.20 4.96 10.17
N ILE A 228 1.08 5.90 9.25
CA ILE A 228 0.04 6.93 9.24
C ILE A 228 -0.73 6.86 7.91
N SER A 229 -2.02 7.17 7.97
CA SER A 229 -2.85 7.34 6.79
C SER A 229 -3.68 8.61 6.83
N GLY A 230 -4.06 9.04 5.62
CA GLY A 230 -4.83 10.25 5.36
C GLY A 230 -5.04 10.36 3.86
N THR A 231 -4.79 11.55 3.29
CA THR A 231 -4.85 11.78 1.85
C THR A 231 -3.62 12.50 1.33
N ALA A 232 -3.24 12.23 0.08
CA ALA A 232 -2.30 13.03 -0.70
C ALA A 232 -2.95 13.40 -2.03
N ASN A 233 -2.97 14.69 -2.39
CA ASN A 233 -3.73 15.20 -3.54
C ASN A 233 -5.20 14.75 -3.57
N GLY A 234 -5.83 14.65 -2.40
CA GLY A 234 -7.23 14.23 -2.25
C GLY A 234 -7.50 12.73 -2.38
N ASN A 235 -6.48 11.91 -2.70
CA ASN A 235 -6.61 10.46 -2.73
C ASN A 235 -6.12 9.86 -1.41
N THR A 236 -6.72 8.75 -0.96
CA THR A 236 -6.21 8.00 0.20
C THR A 236 -4.74 7.70 0.05
N HIS A 237 -3.98 7.91 1.12
CA HIS A 237 -2.56 7.65 1.14
C HIS A 237 -2.10 7.12 2.50
N ALA A 238 -1.01 6.35 2.48
CA ALA A 238 -0.35 5.82 3.67
C ALA A 238 1.17 6.05 3.57
N TRP A 239 1.78 6.48 4.67
CA TRP A 239 3.21 6.78 4.77
C TRP A 239 3.69 6.56 6.21
N ASN A 240 4.88 7.02 6.57
CA ASN A 240 5.49 6.78 7.87
C ASN A 240 5.80 8.06 8.65
N LEU A 241 5.76 7.94 9.98
CA LEU A 241 6.41 8.88 10.90
C LEU A 241 7.63 8.18 11.50
N VAL A 242 8.78 8.83 11.49
CA VAL A 242 10.05 8.27 11.98
C VAL A 242 10.63 9.20 13.02
N LYS A 243 11.09 8.64 14.14
CA LYS A 243 11.73 9.42 15.20
C LYS A 243 13.25 9.45 14.97
N ILE A 244 13.77 10.63 14.65
CA ILE A 244 15.20 10.90 14.42
C ILE A 244 15.68 11.87 15.50
N ASN A 245 16.76 11.53 16.22
CA ASN A 245 17.33 12.37 17.28
C ASN A 245 16.31 12.92 18.30
N GLY A 246 15.31 12.11 18.64
CA GLY A 246 14.28 12.48 19.63
C GLY A 246 13.07 13.23 19.08
N ALA A 247 13.07 13.67 17.82
CA ALA A 247 11.96 14.36 17.17
C ALA A 247 11.30 13.49 16.08
N TRP A 248 10.00 13.68 15.85
CA TRP A 248 9.26 12.98 14.80
C TRP A 248 9.33 13.73 13.48
N TYR A 249 9.42 12.97 12.39
CA TYR A 249 9.40 13.49 11.03
C TYR A 249 8.59 12.59 10.11
N HIS A 250 8.03 13.17 9.06
CA HIS A 250 7.38 12.40 8.01
C HIS A 250 8.40 11.84 7.02
N LEU A 251 8.21 10.56 6.67
CA LEU A 251 8.89 9.88 5.58
C LEU A 251 7.85 9.24 4.66
N ASP A 252 7.90 9.60 3.37
CA ASP A 252 7.04 9.01 2.34
C ASP A 252 7.89 8.40 1.23
N THR A 253 8.21 7.12 1.38
CA THR A 253 9.01 6.37 0.39
C THR A 253 8.29 6.22 -0.94
N THR A 254 6.95 6.28 -0.97
CA THR A 254 6.18 6.19 -2.21
C THR A 254 6.35 7.45 -3.04
N TRP A 255 6.27 8.62 -2.41
CA TRP A 255 6.44 9.90 -3.13
C TRP A 255 7.91 10.27 -3.37
N ASN A 256 8.83 9.59 -2.68
CA ASN A 256 10.25 9.58 -3.01
C ASN A 256 10.59 8.62 -4.17
N ASP A 257 9.65 7.76 -4.59
CA ASP A 257 9.75 6.93 -5.79
C ASP A 257 9.09 7.63 -6.99
N PRO A 258 9.89 8.25 -7.87
CA PRO A 258 9.34 9.00 -8.99
C PRO A 258 8.74 8.06 -10.04
N VAL A 259 7.42 8.10 -10.21
CA VAL A 259 6.72 7.43 -11.31
C VAL A 259 6.93 8.18 -12.62
N PRO A 260 7.10 7.49 -13.75
CA PRO A 260 7.41 6.06 -13.91
C PRO A 260 8.75 5.74 -13.32
N ASP A 261 8.86 4.63 -12.60
CA ASP A 261 10.11 4.33 -11.92
C ASP A 261 11.23 4.17 -12.97
N VAL A 262 12.42 4.66 -12.61
CA VAL A 262 13.63 4.59 -13.42
C VAL A 262 14.69 4.03 -12.51
N GLN A 263 15.33 2.92 -12.91
CA GLN A 263 16.31 2.25 -12.08
C GLN A 263 17.41 3.21 -11.62
N GLY A 264 17.63 3.28 -10.30
CA GLY A 264 18.62 4.16 -9.68
C GLY A 264 18.19 5.61 -9.47
N ARG A 265 16.97 6.01 -9.88
CA ARG A 265 16.44 7.35 -9.64
C ARG A 265 15.74 7.41 -8.28
N ILE A 266 16.19 8.33 -7.44
CA ILE A 266 15.67 8.50 -6.07
C ILE A 266 15.33 9.98 -5.87
N ARG A 267 14.18 10.27 -5.26
CA ARG A 267 13.85 11.61 -4.77
C ARG A 267 13.89 11.64 -3.23
N TYR A 268 14.01 12.85 -2.69
CA TYR A 268 14.03 13.10 -1.25
C TYR A 268 13.06 14.22 -0.85
N ASP A 269 12.07 14.48 -1.71
CA ASP A 269 11.10 15.57 -1.53
C ASP A 269 10.20 15.38 -0.31
N TYR A 270 10.06 14.12 0.13
CA TYR A 270 9.26 13.65 1.25
C TYR A 270 10.11 12.90 2.27
N PHE A 271 11.37 13.32 2.42
CA PHE A 271 12.30 12.80 3.41
C PHE A 271 12.42 13.79 4.57
N ASN A 272 12.10 13.31 5.78
CA ASN A 272 12.13 14.04 7.05
C ASN A 272 11.47 15.42 6.99
N LEU A 273 10.18 15.43 6.68
CA LEU A 273 9.38 16.66 6.66
C LEU A 273 8.71 16.94 8.00
N GLU A 274 8.57 18.23 8.29
CA GLU A 274 7.67 18.73 9.30
C GLU A 274 6.21 18.63 8.85
N ASP A 275 5.29 18.66 9.83
CA ASP A 275 3.84 18.73 9.65
C ASP A 275 3.48 19.80 8.61
N ALA A 276 4.00 21.02 8.79
CA ALA A 276 3.70 22.17 7.95
C ALA A 276 4.23 22.02 6.52
N GLN A 277 5.34 21.30 6.34
CA GLN A 277 5.97 21.09 5.03
C GLN A 277 5.23 20.02 4.23
N ILE A 278 4.85 18.91 4.86
CA ILE A 278 4.15 17.84 4.14
C ILE A 278 2.70 18.23 3.83
N SER A 279 2.07 19.07 4.67
CA SER A 279 0.71 19.57 4.44
C SER A 279 0.63 20.86 3.61
N ASP A 280 1.74 21.31 3.02
CA ASP A 280 1.76 22.55 2.25
C ASP A 280 0.91 22.45 0.95
N SER A 281 0.75 23.58 0.26
CA SER A 281 -0.02 23.62 -1.00
C SER A 281 0.61 22.86 -2.16
N VAL A 282 1.86 22.40 -2.04
CA VAL A 282 2.61 21.68 -3.08
C VAL A 282 2.45 20.17 -2.89
N ARG A 283 2.66 19.68 -1.67
CA ARG A 283 2.63 18.26 -1.28
C ARG A 283 1.22 17.78 -0.95
N LYS A 284 0.41 18.64 -0.34
CA LYS A 284 -1.03 18.43 -0.09
C LYS A 284 -1.34 17.12 0.64
N HIS A 285 -0.46 16.69 1.56
CA HIS A 285 -0.81 15.62 2.49
C HIS A 285 -1.73 16.17 3.59
N SER A 286 -2.70 15.37 4.00
CA SER A 286 -3.62 15.70 5.08
C SER A 286 -3.94 14.46 5.88
N TRP A 287 -4.05 14.59 7.20
CA TRP A 287 -4.38 13.50 8.11
C TRP A 287 -5.13 14.04 9.32
N ASP A 288 -5.82 13.13 10.02
CA ASP A 288 -6.47 13.45 11.28
C ASP A 288 -5.44 13.51 12.41
N LYS A 289 -4.99 14.72 12.73
CA LYS A 289 -3.98 14.96 13.77
C LYS A 289 -4.39 14.45 15.15
N SER A 290 -5.70 14.35 15.44
CA SER A 290 -6.19 13.88 16.74
C SER A 290 -5.84 12.41 17.01
N LYS A 291 -5.58 11.62 15.97
CA LYS A 291 -5.15 10.21 16.08
C LYS A 291 -3.65 10.04 16.34
N TYR A 292 -2.88 11.12 16.26
CA TYR A 292 -1.42 11.10 16.33
C TYR A 292 -0.86 12.09 17.37
N VAL A 293 -1.62 12.32 18.45
CA VAL A 293 -1.14 13.11 19.60
C VAL A 293 0.12 12.47 20.19
N GLY A 294 1.19 13.26 20.35
CA GLY A 294 2.52 12.80 20.80
C GLY A 294 3.45 12.34 19.67
N TYR A 295 3.02 12.46 18.41
CA TYR A 295 3.77 12.12 17.20
C TYR A 295 3.92 13.31 16.24
N GLU A 296 3.76 14.53 16.74
CA GLU A 296 3.79 15.76 15.96
C GLU A 296 5.19 16.03 15.37
N CYS A 297 5.25 16.34 14.07
CA CYS A 297 6.49 16.64 13.36
C CYS A 297 6.74 18.15 13.31
N VAL A 298 7.03 18.77 14.46
CA VAL A 298 7.12 20.24 14.59
C VAL A 298 8.54 20.78 14.76
N THR A 299 9.54 19.90 14.80
CA THR A 299 10.95 20.30 14.93
C THR A 299 11.53 20.54 13.55
N PRO A 300 12.20 21.69 13.29
CA PRO A 300 12.85 21.90 12.01
C PRO A 300 13.98 20.91 11.75
N TYR A 301 13.90 20.21 10.63
CA TYR A 301 14.94 19.26 10.26
C TYR A 301 16.05 19.97 9.47
N THR A 302 17.16 20.27 10.14
CA THR A 302 18.27 21.07 9.61
C THR A 302 19.52 20.21 9.47
N THR A 303 19.63 19.49 8.36
CA THR A 303 20.87 18.78 8.00
C THR A 303 21.37 19.26 6.65
N ASN A 304 22.65 19.66 6.57
CA ASN A 304 23.28 20.08 5.32
C ASN A 304 23.16 19.00 4.23
N ASP A 305 23.15 17.72 4.63
CA ASP A 305 22.96 16.59 3.74
C ASP A 305 21.58 16.60 3.08
N LEU A 306 20.54 17.05 3.75
CA LEU A 306 19.20 17.13 3.17
C LEU A 306 19.07 18.23 2.13
N ASP A 307 19.69 19.38 2.36
CA ASP A 307 19.68 20.47 1.39
C ASP A 307 20.43 20.05 0.12
N ILE A 308 21.52 19.29 0.27
CA ILE A 308 22.21 18.64 -0.84
C ILE A 308 21.29 17.61 -1.53
N LEU A 309 20.59 16.76 -0.78
CA LEU A 309 19.68 15.75 -1.35
C LEU A 309 18.48 16.37 -2.07
N LYS A 310 17.87 17.42 -1.51
CA LYS A 310 16.75 18.16 -2.13
C LYS A 310 17.22 18.99 -3.32
N SER A 311 18.46 19.51 -3.31
CA SER A 311 19.05 20.22 -4.46
C SER A 311 19.27 19.33 -5.68
N SER A 312 19.40 18.00 -5.50
CA SER A 312 19.55 17.05 -6.61
C SER A 312 18.34 17.05 -7.57
N ARG A 313 17.16 17.49 -7.11
CA ARG A 313 15.95 17.72 -7.93
C ARG A 313 16.15 18.80 -9.00
N MET A 314 17.08 19.74 -8.79
CA MET A 314 17.43 20.77 -9.79
C MET A 314 18.12 20.17 -11.02
N ASN A 315 18.66 18.94 -10.90
CA ASN A 315 19.34 18.24 -11.97
C ASN A 315 18.47 17.16 -12.67
N GLU A 316 17.18 17.06 -12.34
CA GLU A 316 16.23 16.21 -13.08
C GLU A 316 15.57 17.01 -14.22
N SER A 317 15.26 16.32 -15.32
CA SER A 317 14.55 16.90 -16.46
C SER A 317 13.07 17.07 -16.15
N LYS A 318 12.44 18.10 -16.71
CA LYS A 318 10.98 18.23 -16.63
C LYS A 318 10.33 17.34 -17.68
N ALA A 319 9.25 16.65 -17.29
CA ALA A 319 8.46 15.87 -18.24
C ALA A 319 7.89 16.79 -19.34
N PRO A 320 7.74 16.29 -20.58
CA PRO A 320 7.17 17.09 -21.65
C PRO A 320 5.71 17.44 -21.32
N SER A 321 5.28 18.66 -21.66
CA SER A 321 3.87 19.04 -21.53
C SER A 321 3.00 18.19 -22.46
N LEU A 322 1.85 17.71 -21.97
CA LEU A 322 0.89 16.97 -22.81
C LEU A 322 0.44 17.76 -24.04
N ASN A 323 0.41 19.10 -23.93
CA ASN A 323 0.02 19.99 -25.03
C ASN A 323 1.10 20.11 -26.11
N ASN A 324 2.34 19.74 -25.78
CA ASN A 324 3.47 19.77 -26.71
C ASN A 324 3.68 18.42 -27.41
N ILE A 325 2.80 17.44 -27.20
CA ILE A 325 2.93 16.09 -27.75
C ILE A 325 1.80 15.85 -28.74
N THR A 326 2.17 15.56 -29.98
CA THR A 326 1.26 15.19 -31.06
C THR A 326 1.61 13.81 -31.57
N ILE A 327 0.61 12.92 -31.67
CA ILE A 327 0.79 11.54 -32.14
C ILE A 327 -0.04 11.36 -33.41
N THR A 328 0.61 10.84 -34.45
CA THR A 328 -0.03 10.44 -35.70
C THR A 328 0.13 8.93 -35.86
N ASN A 329 -0.99 8.21 -35.76
CA ASN A 329 -1.08 6.77 -35.93
C ASN A 329 -1.46 6.45 -37.39
N ASN A 330 -0.49 6.02 -38.18
CA ASN A 330 -0.56 5.85 -39.62
C ASN A 330 -0.72 4.36 -39.97
N LYS A 331 -1.74 4.07 -40.78
CA LYS A 331 -1.91 2.74 -41.36
C LYS A 331 -0.82 2.44 -42.38
N GLY A 332 -0.08 1.34 -42.16
CA GLY A 332 0.86 0.79 -43.14
C GLY A 332 2.13 1.61 -43.38
N THR A 333 2.36 2.67 -42.62
CA THR A 333 3.60 3.47 -42.62
C THR A 333 3.95 3.81 -41.18
N SER A 334 5.20 4.23 -40.90
CA SER A 334 5.62 4.52 -39.53
C SER A 334 4.77 5.59 -38.86
N ASP A 335 4.51 5.37 -37.57
CA ASP A 335 3.84 6.34 -36.71
C ASP A 335 4.82 7.41 -36.29
N LYS A 336 4.27 8.59 -36.05
CA LYS A 336 5.06 9.77 -35.78
C LYS A 336 4.62 10.42 -34.49
N ILE A 337 5.57 10.65 -33.61
CA ILE A 337 5.36 11.36 -32.34
C ILE A 337 6.23 12.61 -32.36
N ASN A 338 5.58 13.77 -32.47
CA ASN A 338 6.24 15.07 -32.38
C ASN A 338 6.18 15.56 -30.93
N VAL A 339 7.32 16.02 -30.40
CA VAL A 339 7.43 16.64 -29.09
C VAL A 339 8.10 18.01 -29.24
N SER A 340 7.40 19.08 -28.85
CA SER A 340 7.86 20.47 -28.95
C SER A 340 8.18 21.11 -27.59
N GLY A 341 8.74 22.31 -27.62
CA GLY A 341 9.16 23.04 -26.42
C GLY A 341 10.44 22.48 -25.79
N LEU A 342 11.31 21.91 -26.61
CA LEU A 342 12.58 21.31 -26.20
C LEU A 342 13.78 22.21 -26.58
N ASN A 343 14.97 21.86 -26.11
CA ASN A 343 16.22 22.49 -26.49
C ASN A 343 17.12 21.50 -27.26
N ALA A 344 18.03 22.04 -28.08
CA ALA A 344 19.04 21.24 -28.77
C ALA A 344 19.82 20.35 -27.80
N GLY A 345 19.94 19.07 -28.14
CA GLY A 345 20.57 18.05 -27.30
C GLY A 345 19.65 17.38 -26.29
N ASP A 346 18.41 17.82 -26.12
CA ASP A 346 17.42 17.07 -25.33
C ASP A 346 17.09 15.74 -26.04
N THR A 347 16.90 14.67 -25.26
CA THR A 347 16.49 13.36 -25.78
C THR A 347 15.06 13.06 -25.38
N VAL A 348 14.22 12.66 -26.33
CA VAL A 348 12.88 12.13 -26.08
C VAL A 348 12.90 10.62 -26.23
N LYS A 349 12.35 9.90 -25.26
CA LYS A 349 12.11 8.45 -25.34
C LYS A 349 10.62 8.16 -25.26
N VAL A 350 10.17 7.17 -26.05
CA VAL A 350 8.78 6.68 -26.07
C VAL A 350 8.73 5.23 -25.64
N PHE A 351 7.78 4.88 -24.78
CA PHE A 351 7.65 3.59 -24.13
C PHE A 351 6.25 2.98 -24.33
N SER A 352 6.18 1.65 -24.27
CA SER A 352 4.93 0.88 -24.33
C SER A 352 3.97 1.20 -23.19
N ASP A 353 4.52 1.45 -21.99
CA ASP A 353 3.77 1.68 -20.77
C ASP A 353 4.58 2.54 -19.76
N GLY A 354 3.98 2.82 -18.61
CA GLY A 354 4.57 3.62 -17.54
C GLY A 354 5.52 2.87 -16.61
N SER A 355 5.87 1.60 -16.85
CA SER A 355 6.69 0.81 -15.91
C SER A 355 8.20 0.88 -16.19
N VAL A 356 9.04 0.67 -15.19
CA VAL A 356 10.51 0.52 -15.35
C VAL A 356 10.92 -0.41 -16.49
N THR A 357 10.20 -1.51 -16.66
CA THR A 357 10.47 -2.58 -17.62
C THR A 357 9.85 -2.32 -18.99
N ALA A 358 9.20 -1.18 -19.18
CA ALA A 358 8.52 -0.86 -20.43
C ALA A 358 9.49 -0.91 -21.60
N LYS A 359 9.03 -1.51 -22.71
CA LYS A 359 9.79 -1.56 -23.94
C LYS A 359 9.92 -0.15 -24.51
N VAL A 360 11.13 0.28 -24.84
CA VAL A 360 11.36 1.50 -25.62
C VAL A 360 10.87 1.26 -27.05
N LEU A 361 9.86 2.02 -27.46
CA LEU A 361 9.28 1.96 -28.81
C LEU A 361 10.08 2.79 -29.81
N GLY A 362 10.69 3.88 -29.32
CA GLY A 362 11.53 4.76 -30.12
C GLY A 362 12.18 5.85 -29.27
N GLN A 363 13.22 6.47 -29.80
CA GLN A 363 13.87 7.63 -29.19
C GLN A 363 14.42 8.57 -30.25
N ALA A 364 14.55 9.85 -29.92
CA ALA A 364 15.19 10.83 -30.79
C ALA A 364 15.85 11.96 -29.98
N VAL A 365 16.90 12.55 -30.55
CA VAL A 365 17.62 13.68 -29.96
C VAL A 365 17.29 14.94 -30.76
N VAL A 366 16.99 16.04 -30.07
CA VAL A 366 16.73 17.34 -30.70
C VAL A 366 18.03 17.84 -31.34
N THR A 367 17.99 18.05 -32.65
CA THR A 367 19.13 18.53 -33.42
C THR A 367 19.48 19.98 -33.10
N ASN A 368 20.68 20.41 -33.47
CA ASN A 368 21.12 21.76 -33.19
C ASN A 368 20.20 22.80 -33.85
N GLY A 369 19.82 23.84 -33.11
CA GLY A 369 18.88 24.89 -33.55
C GLY A 369 17.40 24.52 -33.54
N ALA A 370 17.03 23.24 -33.34
CA ALA A 370 15.63 22.82 -33.27
C ALA A 370 15.02 23.03 -31.88
N LYS A 371 13.68 23.15 -31.84
CA LYS A 371 12.86 23.25 -30.61
C LYS A 371 11.86 22.11 -30.45
N GLU A 372 11.94 21.11 -31.33
CA GLU A 372 11.10 19.94 -31.35
C GLU A 372 11.84 18.74 -31.96
N VAL A 373 11.30 17.55 -31.77
CA VAL A 373 11.83 16.33 -32.39
C VAL A 373 10.69 15.37 -32.76
N ASN A 374 10.90 14.62 -33.84
CA ASN A 374 10.01 13.54 -34.25
C ASN A 374 10.63 12.19 -33.88
N VAL A 375 9.91 11.41 -33.08
CA VAL A 375 10.20 10.01 -32.82
C VAL A 375 9.36 9.18 -33.79
N ASN A 376 10.03 8.44 -34.68
CA ASN A 376 9.37 7.52 -35.59
C ASN A 376 9.27 6.14 -34.93
N ILE A 377 8.08 5.55 -34.95
CA ILE A 377 7.80 4.21 -34.42
C ILE A 377 7.29 3.35 -35.57
N SER A 378 7.76 2.10 -35.68
CA SER A 378 7.37 1.24 -36.80
C SER A 378 5.85 1.08 -36.90
N GLN A 379 5.18 0.66 -35.82
CA GLN A 379 3.72 0.67 -35.65
C GLN A 379 3.33 0.67 -34.15
N LEU A 380 2.28 1.39 -33.81
CA LEU A 380 1.55 1.43 -32.54
C LEU A 380 0.32 0.52 -32.59
N GLY A 381 -0.12 0.17 -33.81
CA GLY A 381 -1.22 -0.74 -34.09
C GLY A 381 -2.51 -0.02 -34.50
N ALA A 382 -3.45 -0.79 -35.06
CA ALA A 382 -4.68 -0.28 -35.65
C ALA A 382 -5.62 0.41 -34.65
N ASN A 383 -5.58 0.01 -33.38
CA ASN A 383 -6.46 0.53 -32.34
C ASN A 383 -5.87 1.77 -31.66
N GLY A 384 -6.76 2.61 -31.11
CA GLY A 384 -6.35 3.69 -30.22
C GLY A 384 -5.76 3.13 -28.93
N GLY A 385 -4.89 3.91 -28.30
CA GLY A 385 -4.16 3.46 -27.13
C GLY A 385 -3.46 4.59 -26.41
N LYS A 386 -2.42 4.24 -25.66
CA LYS A 386 -1.62 5.17 -24.87
C LYS A 386 -0.15 4.79 -24.95
N VAL A 387 0.70 5.79 -25.18
CA VAL A 387 2.17 5.66 -25.07
C VAL A 387 2.66 6.56 -23.94
N TYR A 388 3.88 6.30 -23.46
CA TYR A 388 4.49 7.08 -22.38
C TYR A 388 5.78 7.74 -22.88
N LEU A 389 6.00 9.01 -22.54
CA LEU A 389 7.13 9.80 -23.03
C LEU A 389 7.91 10.44 -21.91
N SER A 390 9.25 10.36 -21.94
CA SER A 390 10.15 11.12 -21.07
C SER A 390 11.06 12.05 -21.88
N VAL A 391 11.64 13.04 -21.20
CA VAL A 391 12.67 13.94 -21.72
C VAL A 391 13.93 13.79 -20.85
N ILE A 392 15.09 13.78 -21.50
CA ILE A 392 16.40 13.93 -20.88
C ILE A 392 16.97 15.25 -21.38
N ASN A 393 16.94 16.29 -20.54
CA ASN A 393 17.64 17.52 -20.83
C ASN A 393 19.14 17.30 -20.75
N LYS A 394 19.91 18.00 -21.59
CA LYS A 394 21.38 17.85 -21.63
C LYS A 394 22.00 18.02 -20.24
N GLY A 395 22.73 17.00 -19.78
CA GLY A 395 23.41 16.99 -18.47
C GLY A 395 22.51 16.70 -17.27
N LYS A 396 21.22 16.40 -17.50
CA LYS A 396 20.23 16.11 -16.46
C LYS A 396 19.81 14.66 -16.46
N ILE A 397 19.20 14.23 -15.35
CA ILE A 397 18.58 12.91 -15.20
C ILE A 397 17.25 12.89 -15.98
N GLU A 398 16.87 11.72 -16.50
CA GLU A 398 15.62 11.49 -17.24
C GLU A 398 14.38 11.89 -16.42
N SER A 399 13.44 12.59 -17.05
CA SER A 399 12.20 13.04 -16.43
C SER A 399 11.29 11.88 -16.06
N ALA A 400 10.25 12.15 -15.27
CA ALA A 400 9.09 11.28 -15.27
C ALA A 400 8.54 11.12 -16.70
N ARG A 401 8.13 9.91 -17.11
CA ARG A 401 7.30 9.71 -18.31
C ARG A 401 5.88 10.15 -18.05
N ILE A 402 5.29 10.73 -19.09
CA ILE A 402 3.90 11.15 -19.11
C ILE A 402 3.15 10.36 -20.18
N GLY A 403 1.96 9.90 -19.84
CA GLY A 403 1.14 9.09 -20.74
C GLY A 403 0.29 9.93 -21.67
N LYS A 404 0.45 9.79 -22.99
CA LYS A 404 -0.32 10.46 -24.03
C LYS A 404 -1.18 9.45 -24.79
N ALA A 405 -2.49 9.69 -24.80
CA ALA A 405 -3.42 8.90 -25.59
C ALA A 405 -3.31 9.22 -27.09
N PHE A 406 -3.58 8.23 -27.93
CA PHE A 406 -3.64 8.37 -29.39
C PHE A 406 -4.86 7.63 -29.95
N ASN A 407 -5.38 8.12 -31.07
CA ASN A 407 -6.55 7.54 -31.72
C ASN A 407 -6.16 6.31 -32.58
N ALA A 408 -7.16 5.49 -32.89
CA ALA A 408 -7.02 4.43 -33.88
C ALA A 408 -6.55 4.97 -35.23
N GLU A 409 -5.97 4.10 -36.05
CA GLU A 409 -5.65 4.43 -37.42
C GLU A 409 -6.90 4.92 -38.16
N ALA A 410 -6.75 5.96 -38.99
CA ALA A 410 -7.86 6.46 -39.79
C ALA A 410 -8.33 5.37 -40.77
N ILE A 411 -9.63 5.08 -40.76
CA ILE A 411 -10.27 4.29 -41.81
C ILE A 411 -10.40 5.21 -43.02
N LYS A 412 -9.63 4.93 -44.07
CA LYS A 412 -9.78 5.61 -45.37
C LYS A 412 -11.03 5.12 -46.09
#